data_AF-K1T111-F1
#
_entry.id   AF-K1T111-F1
#
_cell.length_a   1.000
_cell.length_b   1.000
_cell.length_c   1.000
_cell.angle_alpha   90.00
_cell.angle_beta   90.00
_cell.angle_gamma   90.00
#
_symmetry.space_group_name_H-M   'P 1'
#
loop_
_entity.id
_entity.type
_entity.pdbx_description
1 polymer ?
#
loop_
_entity_poly.entity_id
_entity_poly.type
_entity_poly.pdbx_seq_one_letter_code
_entity_poly.pdbx_strand_id
1 'polypeptide(L)'
;GYSFWPKEWSLEAYRYMATQGQTIFRAYGISILTTFIGTISGLMLTAMLGYTLSRNELPGRKIINFLVFFTLLFNGGMVPTYLLYVNTLHVKNTIFALLLPNNILVNGFNVLLVRTYFNNNTPKELIESAMVDGAKEFRIFL
;
A
#
# COMPACT_ATOMS: atom_id res chain seq x y z
N GLY A 1 8.82 33.65 -28.79
CA GLY A 1 8.24 32.33 -29.10
C GLY A 1 7.68 31.63 -27.88
N TYR A 2 8.38 31.66 -26.74
CA TYR A 2 7.85 31.18 -25.46
C TYR A 2 8.21 32.20 -24.38
N SER A 3 7.26 32.48 -23.48
CA SER A 3 7.44 33.38 -22.34
C SER A 3 7.11 32.60 -21.09
N PHE A 4 7.98 32.66 -20.08
CA PHE A 4 7.71 32.10 -18.74
C PHE A 4 6.55 32.81 -18.05
N TRP A 5 6.27 34.05 -18.45
CA TRP A 5 5.18 34.85 -17.90
C TRP A 5 3.94 34.76 -18.77
N PRO A 6 2.75 34.58 -18.16
CA PRO A 6 1.50 34.56 -18.89
C PRO A 6 1.30 35.90 -19.59
N LYS A 7 0.77 35.87 -20.82
CA LYS A 7 0.48 37.09 -21.59
C LYS A 7 -0.60 37.94 -20.93
N GLU A 8 -1.55 37.28 -20.26
CA GLU A 8 -2.62 37.92 -19.50
C GLU A 8 -2.80 37.18 -18.18
N TRP A 9 -2.90 37.94 -17.08
CA TRP A 9 -3.18 37.38 -15.77
C TRP A 9 -4.70 37.23 -15.63
N SER A 10 -5.20 35.99 -15.58
CA SER A 10 -6.63 35.70 -15.47
C SER A 10 -6.92 34.65 -14.40
N LEU A 11 -7.97 34.92 -13.61
CA LEU A 11 -8.52 33.99 -12.61
C LEU A 11 -9.75 33.23 -13.12
N GLU A 12 -10.06 33.34 -14.42
CA GLU A 12 -11.28 32.78 -15.01
C GLU A 12 -11.33 31.25 -14.91
N ALA A 13 -10.20 30.57 -15.06
CA ALA A 13 -10.11 29.13 -14.85
C ALA A 13 -10.49 28.71 -13.42
N TYR A 14 -10.08 29.47 -12.41
CA TYR A 14 -10.45 29.21 -11.01
C TYR A 14 -11.94 29.47 -10.76
N ARG A 15 -12.51 30.52 -11.38
CA ARG A 15 -13.96 30.79 -11.32
C ARG A 15 -14.76 29.67 -11.97
N TYR A 16 -14.30 29.16 -13.12
CA TYR A 16 -14.91 27.99 -13.78
C TYR A 16 -14.78 26.71 -12.93
N MET A 17 -13.65 26.49 -12.26
CA MET A 17 -13.54 25.37 -11.32
C MET A 17 -14.49 25.52 -10.13
N ALA A 18 -14.71 26.74 -9.65
CA ALA A 18 -15.66 27.00 -8.56
C ALA A 18 -17.11 26.66 -8.95
N THR A 19 -17.52 26.83 -10.21
CA THR A 19 -18.86 26.41 -10.67
C THR A 19 -19.02 24.88 -10.69
N GLN A 20 -17.92 24.13 -10.81
CA GLN A 20 -17.86 22.67 -10.72
C GLN A 20 -17.51 22.16 -9.31
N GLY A 21 -17.56 23.05 -8.30
CA GLY A 21 -17.02 22.81 -6.96
C GLY A 21 -17.53 21.54 -6.28
N GLN A 22 -18.79 21.17 -6.47
CA GLN A 22 -19.36 19.95 -5.87
C GLN A 22 -18.77 18.66 -6.45
N THR A 23 -18.57 18.59 -7.77
CA THR A 23 -17.94 17.44 -8.43
C THR A 23 -16.48 17.32 -8.02
N ILE A 24 -15.77 18.45 -7.99
CA ILE A 24 -14.37 18.52 -7.58
C ILE A 24 -14.22 18.09 -6.12
N PHE A 25 -15.04 18.64 -5.21
CA PHE A 25 -15.01 18.29 -3.80
C PHE A 25 -15.27 16.80 -3.56
N ARG A 26 -16.26 16.23 -4.25
CA ARG A 26 -16.53 14.78 -4.18
C ARG A 26 -15.36 13.96 -4.67
N ALA A 27 -14.74 14.34 -5.80
CA ALA A 27 -13.58 13.63 -6.33
C ALA A 27 -12.39 13.67 -5.34
N TYR A 28 -12.08 14.85 -4.81
CA TYR A 28 -11.04 15.00 -3.77
C TYR A 28 -11.36 14.21 -2.50
N GLY A 29 -12.62 14.20 -2.06
CA GLY A 29 -13.05 13.42 -0.90
C GLY A 29 -12.79 11.93 -1.09
N ILE A 30 -13.12 11.38 -2.26
CA ILE A 30 -12.80 9.97 -2.58
C ILE A 30 -11.29 9.75 -2.64
N SER A 31 -10.52 10.63 -3.30
CA SER A 31 -9.06 10.51 -3.37
C SER A 31 -8.42 10.48 -1.98
N ILE A 32 -8.75 11.44 -1.12
CA ILE A 32 -8.23 11.52 0.26
C ILE A 32 -8.60 10.26 1.03
N LEU A 33 -9.86 9.83 0.96
CA LEU A 33 -10.33 8.62 1.64
C LEU A 33 -9.56 7.38 1.16
N THR A 34 -9.39 7.22 -0.15
CA THR A 34 -8.66 6.07 -0.70
C THR A 34 -7.18 6.09 -0.34
N THR A 35 -6.54 7.25 -0.35
CA THR A 35 -5.13 7.39 0.06
C THR A 35 -5.00 7.09 1.54
N PHE A 36 -5.84 7.65 2.40
CA PHE A 36 -5.77 7.44 3.84
C PHE A 36 -5.96 5.96 4.22
N ILE A 37 -7.04 5.33 3.74
CA ILE A 37 -7.32 3.93 4.01
C ILE A 37 -6.25 3.04 3.40
N GLY A 38 -5.87 3.28 2.13
CA GLY A 38 -4.85 2.51 1.43
C GLY A 38 -3.50 2.57 2.10
N THR A 39 -3.06 3.75 2.55
CA THR A 39 -1.78 3.93 3.24
C THR A 39 -1.79 3.24 4.61
N ILE A 40 -2.81 3.45 5.44
CA ILE A 40 -2.86 2.84 6.78
C ILE A 40 -2.93 1.32 6.67
N SER A 41 -3.89 0.80 5.91
CA SER A 41 -4.06 -0.64 5.77
C SER A 41 -2.85 -1.28 5.08
N GLY A 42 -2.30 -0.63 4.05
CA GLY A 42 -1.16 -1.16 3.33
C GLY A 42 0.13 -1.16 4.13
N LEU A 43 0.39 -0.09 4.90
CA LEU A 43 1.52 -0.03 5.82
C LEU A 43 1.39 -1.11 6.90
N MET A 44 0.22 -1.25 7.51
CA MET A 44 -0.04 -2.25 8.55
C MET A 44 0.20 -3.67 8.02
N LEU A 45 -0.37 -4.03 6.87
CA LEU A 45 -0.20 -5.35 6.27
C LEU A 45 1.26 -5.62 5.87
N THR A 46 1.90 -4.64 5.25
CA THR A 46 3.31 -4.72 4.83
C THR A 46 4.23 -4.88 6.04
N ALA A 47 3.97 -4.12 7.12
CA ALA A 47 4.75 -4.18 8.35
C ALA A 47 4.61 -5.54 9.05
N MET A 48 3.38 -6.04 9.20
CA MET A 48 3.12 -7.34 9.82
C MET A 48 3.75 -8.49 9.02
N LEU A 49 3.62 -8.47 7.68
CA LEU A 49 4.21 -9.49 6.82
C LEU A 49 5.75 -9.40 6.80
N GLY A 50 6.30 -8.19 6.75
CA GLY A 50 7.74 -7.96 6.81
C GLY A 50 8.33 -8.41 8.15
N TYR A 51 7.67 -8.08 9.27
CA TYR A 51 8.05 -8.52 10.62
C TYR A 51 8.05 -10.04 10.74
N THR A 52 6.95 -10.70 10.38
CA THR A 52 6.84 -12.17 10.47
C THR A 52 7.88 -12.87 9.59
N LEU A 53 8.17 -12.37 8.39
CA LEU A 53 9.21 -12.93 7.51
C LEU A 53 10.65 -12.62 7.97
N SER A 54 10.82 -11.63 8.86
CA SER A 54 12.12 -11.38 9.50
C SER A 54 12.45 -12.49 10.51
N ARG A 55 11.44 -13.08 11.16
CA ARG A 55 11.60 -14.19 12.11
C ARG A 55 12.08 -15.45 11.42
N ASN A 56 13.18 -16.03 11.94
CA ASN A 56 13.74 -17.27 11.40
C ASN A 56 12.90 -18.49 11.75
N GLU A 57 12.12 -18.43 12.83
CA GLU A 57 11.33 -19.55 13.36
C GLU A 57 9.97 -19.72 12.69
N LEU A 58 9.59 -18.82 11.77
CA LEU A 58 8.30 -18.89 11.08
C LEU A 58 8.22 -20.18 10.23
N PRO A 59 7.27 -21.09 10.50
CA PRO A 59 7.08 -22.28 9.68
C PRO A 59 6.67 -21.87 8.25
N GLY A 60 7.26 -22.51 7.24
CA GLY A 60 6.95 -22.21 5.84
C GLY A 60 7.55 -20.91 5.30
N ARG A 61 8.42 -20.22 6.06
CA ARG A 61 9.08 -18.96 5.66
C ARG A 61 9.67 -18.96 4.25
N LYS A 62 10.31 -20.05 3.84
CA LYS A 62 10.91 -20.16 2.49
C LYS A 62 9.84 -20.07 1.39
N ILE A 63 8.70 -20.71 1.59
CA ILE A 63 7.58 -20.72 0.65
C ILE A 63 6.97 -19.32 0.58
N ILE A 64 6.69 -18.69 1.73
CA ILE A 64 6.09 -17.35 1.75
C ILE A 64 7.03 -16.32 1.12
N ASN A 65 8.33 -16.37 1.44
CA ASN A 65 9.31 -15.51 0.76
C ASN A 65 9.31 -15.73 -0.75
N PHE A 66 9.31 -16.99 -1.20
CA PHE A 66 9.24 -17.30 -2.62
C PHE A 66 7.99 -16.69 -3.27
N LEU A 67 6.82 -16.81 -2.65
CA LEU A 67 5.58 -16.21 -3.16
C LEU A 67 5.68 -14.67 -3.26
N VAL A 68 6.19 -14.01 -2.22
CA VAL A 68 6.39 -12.55 -2.24
C VAL A 68 7.35 -12.14 -3.36
N PHE A 69 8.48 -12.81 -3.49
CA PHE A 69 9.43 -12.57 -4.59
C PHE A 69 8.82 -12.88 -5.97
N PHE A 70 8.06 -13.96 -6.09
CA PHE A 70 7.41 -14.36 -7.33
C PHE A 70 6.45 -13.28 -7.83
N THR A 71 5.65 -12.69 -6.93
CA THR A 71 4.71 -11.62 -7.30
C THR A 71 5.38 -10.33 -7.78
N LEU A 72 6.68 -10.15 -7.51
CA LEU A 72 7.45 -9.02 -8.04
C LEU A 72 7.89 -9.24 -9.48
N LEU A 73 8.17 -10.48 -9.85
CA LEU A 73 8.68 -10.85 -11.18
C LEU A 73 7.54 -11.21 -12.14
N PHE A 74 6.46 -11.77 -11.60
CA PHE A 74 5.34 -12.29 -12.37
C PHE A 74 4.06 -11.59 -11.98
N ASN A 75 3.34 -11.07 -12.98
CA ASN A 75 2.02 -10.47 -12.83
C ASN A 75 1.11 -10.97 -13.97
N GLY A 76 -0.19 -11.11 -13.70
CA GLY A 76 -1.17 -11.56 -14.67
C GLY A 76 -1.42 -10.58 -15.84
N GLY A 77 -0.83 -9.39 -15.82
CA GLY A 77 -1.01 -8.35 -16.83
C GLY A 77 -2.33 -7.59 -16.64
N MET A 78 -2.46 -6.45 -17.34
CA MET A 78 -3.59 -5.54 -17.12
C MET A 78 -4.95 -6.18 -17.46
N VAL A 79 -5.06 -6.88 -18.60
CA VAL A 79 -6.34 -7.43 -19.07
C VAL A 79 -6.86 -8.56 -18.18
N PRO A 80 -6.08 -9.63 -17.88
CA PRO A 80 -6.56 -10.70 -17.00
C PRO A 80 -6.88 -10.21 -15.59
N THR A 81 -6.06 -9.29 -15.07
CA THR A 81 -6.28 -8.66 -13.77
C THR A 81 -7.59 -7.86 -13.75
N TYR A 82 -7.86 -7.08 -14.80
CA TYR A 82 -9.12 -6.35 -14.93
C TYR A 82 -10.33 -7.29 -15.00
N LEU A 83 -10.26 -8.37 -15.78
CA LEU A 83 -11.32 -9.37 -15.88
C LEU A 83 -11.58 -10.06 -14.53
N LEU A 84 -10.54 -10.36 -13.75
CA LEU A 84 -10.71 -10.89 -12.40
C LEU A 84 -11.50 -9.92 -11.51
N TYR A 85 -11.12 -8.64 -11.49
CA TYR A 85 -11.78 -7.63 -10.66
C TYR A 85 -13.24 -7.38 -11.05
N VAL A 86 -13.53 -7.36 -12.35
CA VAL A 86 -14.88 -7.06 -12.85
C VAL A 86 -15.78 -8.29 -12.85
N ASN A 87 -15.30 -9.42 -13.37
CA ASN A 87 -16.14 -10.59 -13.64
C ASN A 87 -16.15 -11.61 -12.51
N THR A 88 -15.11 -11.67 -11.67
CA THR A 88 -15.02 -12.63 -10.56
C THR A 88 -15.30 -11.94 -9.23
N LEU A 89 -14.58 -10.86 -8.94
CA LEU A 89 -14.70 -10.14 -7.68
C LEU A 89 -15.84 -9.11 -7.67
N HIS A 90 -16.39 -8.76 -8.85
CA HIS A 90 -17.52 -7.85 -8.99
C HIS A 90 -17.32 -6.47 -8.31
N VAL A 91 -16.08 -6.00 -8.21
CA VAL A 91 -15.75 -4.74 -7.50
C VAL A 91 -15.80 -3.49 -8.40
N LYS A 92 -16.31 -3.62 -9.63
CA LYS A 92 -16.37 -2.51 -10.60
C LYS A 92 -17.13 -1.31 -10.04
N ASN A 93 -16.58 -0.10 -10.23
CA ASN A 93 -17.17 1.17 -9.78
C ASN A 93 -17.40 1.26 -8.26
N THR A 94 -16.53 0.63 -7.47
CA THR A 94 -16.54 0.72 -6.01
C THR A 94 -15.20 1.28 -5.50
N ILE A 95 -15.17 1.72 -4.23
CA ILE A 95 -13.92 2.13 -3.57
C ILE A 95 -12.91 0.97 -3.52
N PHE A 96 -13.37 -0.29 -3.45
CA PHE A 96 -12.49 -1.46 -3.46
C PHE A 96 -11.74 -1.62 -4.79
N ALA A 97 -12.33 -1.20 -5.91
CA ALA A 97 -11.61 -1.14 -7.19
C ALA A 97 -10.53 -0.04 -7.23
N LEU A 98 -10.47 0.85 -6.25
CA LEU A 98 -9.37 1.80 -6.10
C LEU A 98 -8.30 1.30 -5.12
N LEU A 99 -8.66 0.40 -4.18
CA LEU A 99 -7.76 -0.10 -3.15
C LEU A 99 -7.06 -1.42 -3.52
N LEU A 100 -7.78 -2.36 -4.14
CA LEU A 100 -7.26 -3.70 -4.46
C LEU A 100 -6.32 -3.70 -5.68
N PRO A 101 -6.66 -3.03 -6.79
CA PRO A 101 -5.78 -2.99 -7.96
C PRO A 101 -4.49 -2.21 -7.66
N ASN A 102 -3.41 -2.56 -8.36
CA ASN A 102 -2.09 -1.92 -8.29
C ASN A 102 -1.27 -2.16 -6.99
N ASN A 103 -1.57 -3.23 -6.23
CA ASN A 103 -0.76 -3.64 -5.07
C ASN A 103 -0.63 -2.55 -3.99
N ILE A 104 -1.62 -1.65 -3.86
CA ILE A 104 -1.59 -0.55 -2.90
C ILE A 104 -1.57 -1.09 -1.46
N LEU A 105 -2.28 -2.20 -1.21
CA LEU A 105 -2.33 -2.83 0.11
C LEU A 105 -1.02 -3.58 0.43
N VAL A 106 -0.51 -4.41 -0.47
CA VAL A 106 0.73 -5.14 -0.22
C VAL A 106 1.56 -5.15 -1.48
N ASN A 107 2.69 -4.45 -1.42
CA ASN A 107 3.70 -4.46 -2.45
C ASN A 107 4.88 -5.33 -2.00
N GLY A 108 5.22 -6.35 -2.79
CA GLY A 108 6.28 -7.30 -2.42
C GLY A 108 7.64 -6.64 -2.17
N PHE A 109 7.97 -5.55 -2.87
CA PHE A 109 9.22 -4.83 -2.70
C PHE A 109 9.25 -4.14 -1.34
N ASN A 110 8.16 -3.48 -0.97
CA ASN A 110 8.02 -2.86 0.35
C ASN A 110 8.11 -3.89 1.48
N VAL A 111 7.51 -5.07 1.30
CA VAL A 111 7.61 -6.18 2.27
C VAL A 111 9.07 -6.60 2.46
N LEU A 112 9.84 -6.73 1.37
CA LEU A 112 11.25 -7.09 1.43
C LEU A 112 12.11 -6.01 2.10
N LEU A 113 11.83 -4.74 1.82
CA LEU A 113 12.48 -3.62 2.50
C LEU A 113 12.24 -3.67 4.00
N VAL A 114 10.98 -3.77 4.42
CA VAL A 114 10.60 -3.81 5.85
C VAL A 114 11.17 -5.05 6.54
N ARG A 115 11.12 -6.22 5.89
CA ARG A 115 11.76 -7.44 6.39
C ARG A 115 13.25 -7.25 6.63
N THR A 116 13.95 -6.65 5.67
CA THR A 116 15.40 -6.40 5.76
C THR A 116 15.70 -5.43 6.90
N TYR A 117 14.87 -4.39 7.04
CA TYR A 117 14.97 -3.44 8.14
C TYR A 117 14.83 -4.12 9.50
N PHE A 118 13.78 -4.93 9.71
CA PHE A 118 13.59 -5.66 10.98
C PHE A 118 14.74 -6.63 11.25
N ASN A 119 15.20 -7.37 10.24
CA ASN A 119 16.26 -8.35 10.42
C ASN A 119 17.63 -7.72 10.74
N ASN A 120 17.93 -6.55 10.17
CA ASN A 120 19.24 -5.92 10.32
C ASN A 120 19.32 -4.92 11.46
N ASN A 121 18.21 -4.22 11.77
CA ASN A 121 18.21 -3.12 12.75
C ASN A 121 17.55 -3.50 14.08
N THR A 122 16.92 -4.66 14.20
CA THR A 122 16.31 -5.11 15.47
C THR A 122 17.17 -6.20 16.11
N PRO A 123 17.88 -5.91 17.23
CA PRO A 123 18.67 -6.90 17.94
C PRO A 123 17.78 -8.05 18.44
N LYS A 124 18.24 -9.30 18.29
CA LYS A 124 17.45 -10.48 18.72
C LYS A 124 17.29 -10.52 20.24
N GLU A 125 18.28 -10.01 20.95
CA GLU A 125 18.35 -9.94 22.40
C GLU A 125 17.19 -9.11 22.98
N LEU A 126 16.79 -8.03 22.28
CA LEU A 126 15.65 -7.20 22.68
C LEU A 126 14.33 -8.00 22.64
N ILE A 127 14.19 -8.85 21.64
CA ILE A 127 13.01 -9.68 21.42
C ILE A 127 12.97 -10.82 22.42
N GLU A 128 14.11 -11.46 22.67
CA GLU A 128 14.26 -12.50 23.69
C GLU A 128 13.96 -11.95 25.08
N SER A 129 14.45 -10.75 25.43
CA SER A 129 14.11 -10.09 26.69
C SER A 129 12.61 -9.86 26.82
N ALA A 130 11.94 -9.37 25.77
CA ALA A 130 10.50 -9.16 25.79
C ALA A 130 9.72 -10.48 25.95
N MET A 131 10.19 -11.57 25.34
CA MET A 131 9.61 -12.90 25.52
C MET A 131 9.78 -13.43 26.96
N VAL A 132 10.94 -13.20 27.58
CA VAL A 132 11.19 -13.54 29.00
C VAL A 132 10.25 -12.75 29.92
N ASP A 133 9.96 -11.50 29.60
CA ASP A 133 8.97 -10.65 30.30
C ASP A 133 7.51 -11.07 30.02
N GLY A 134 7.29 -12.14 29.24
CA GLY A 134 5.97 -12.68 28.92
C GLY A 134 5.22 -11.94 27.81
N ALA A 135 5.89 -11.09 27.02
CA ALA A 135 5.27 -10.43 25.89
C ALA A 135 4.95 -11.45 24.77
N LYS A 136 3.72 -11.37 24.23
CA LYS A 136 3.31 -12.15 23.05
C LYS A 136 3.77 -11.47 21.77
N GLU A 137 3.90 -12.22 20.68
CA GLU A 137 4.39 -11.74 19.37
C GLU A 137 3.76 -10.42 18.89
N PHE A 138 2.44 -10.25 19.00
CA PHE A 138 1.79 -9.01 18.57
C PHE A 138 2.21 -7.80 19.41
N ARG A 139 2.50 -8.01 20.71
CA ARG A 139 3.01 -6.96 21.60
C ARG A 139 4.49 -6.68 21.37
N ILE A 140 5.25 -7.65 20.90
CA ILE A 140 6.65 -7.46 20.49
C ILE A 140 6.72 -6.70 19.15
N PHE A 141 5.73 -6.91 18.29
CA PHE A 141 5.59 -6.20 17.02
C PHE A 141 5.22 -4.72 17.17
N LEU A 142 4.25 -4.41 18.04
CA LEU A 142 3.78 -3.04 18.33
C LEU A 142 4.84 -2.21 19.07
#